data_AF-A0A0E9MQ25-F1
#
_entry.id   AF-A0A0E9MQ25-F1
#
_cell.length_a   1.000
_cell.length_b   1.000
_cell.length_c   1.000
_cell.angle_alpha   90.00
_cell.angle_beta   90.00
_cell.angle_gamma   90.00
#
_symmetry.space_group_name_H-M   'P 1'
#
loop_
_entity.id
_entity.type
_entity.pdbx_description
1 polymer ?
#
loop_
_entity_poly.entity_id
_entity_poly.type
_entity_poly.pdbx_seq_one_letter_code
_entity_poly.pdbx_strand_id
1 'polypeptide(L)' 'MTSQASQYRAQALAAEEAAEAATLDNVRDRCLRSAAAWNEMAARIELTDRLRAERIAAAPHPAKVEG' A
#
# COMPACT_ATOMS: atom_id res chain seq x y z
N MET A 1 -0.29 -4.73 14.98
CA MET A 1 -0.18 -3.34 14.49
C MET A 1 -0.51 -3.34 13.00
N THR A 2 -1.48 -2.55 12.57
CA THR A 2 -1.90 -2.47 11.14
C THR A 2 -0.90 -1.59 10.38
N SER A 3 -0.31 -2.10 9.29
CA SER A 3 0.64 -1.33 8.48
C SER A 3 -0.07 -0.21 7.72
N GLN A 4 0.66 0.82 7.31
CA GLN A 4 0.10 1.90 6.50
C GLN A 4 -0.43 1.37 5.15
N ALA A 5 0.25 0.38 4.55
CA ALA A 5 -0.23 -0.30 3.35
C ALA A 5 -1.60 -0.95 3.58
N SER A 6 -1.79 -1.70 4.68
CA SER A 6 -3.09 -2.35 4.93
C SER A 6 -4.20 -1.37 5.28
N GLN A 7 -3.89 -0.21 5.88
CA GLN A 7 -4.85 0.88 6.03
C GLN A 7 -5.29 1.45 4.67
N TYR A 8 -4.35 1.67 3.74
CA TYR A 8 -4.69 2.14 2.40
C TYR A 8 -5.46 1.10 1.58
N ARG A 9 -5.19 -0.20 1.76
CA ARG A 9 -6.02 -1.26 1.18
C ARG A 9 -7.45 -1.22 1.70
N ALA A 10 -7.65 -0.99 3.00
CA ALA A 10 -8.98 -0.86 3.58
C ALA A 10 -9.72 0.36 3.01
N GLN A 11 -9.04 1.49 2.80
CA GLN A 11 -9.63 2.67 2.18
C GLN A 11 -9.95 2.46 0.70
N ALA A 12 -9.13 1.69 -0.03
CA ALA A 12 -9.42 1.33 -1.41
C ALA A 12 -10.71 0.49 -1.49
N LEU A 13 -10.82 -0.55 -0.64
CA LEU A 13 -12.00 -1.40 -0.59
C LEU A 13 -13.27 -0.61 -0.23
N ALA A 14 -13.20 0.26 0.78
CA ALA A 14 -14.34 1.11 1.15
C ALA A 14 -14.77 2.03 0.00
N ALA A 15 -13.83 2.53 -0.80
CA ALA A 15 -14.13 3.33 -1.98
C ALA A 15 -14.73 2.49 -3.13
N GLU A 16 -14.30 1.24 -3.31
CA GLU A 16 -14.90 0.30 -4.27
C GLU A 16 -16.34 -0.04 -3.87
N GLU A 17 -16.59 -0.35 -2.59
CA GLU A 17 -17.94 -0.59 -2.07
C GLU A 17 -18.86 0.64 -2.24
N ALA A 18 -18.31 1.85 -2.03
CA ALA A 18 -19.04 3.09 -2.28
C ALA A 18 -19.32 3.34 -3.77
N ALA A 19 -18.47 2.84 -4.68
CA ALA A 19 -18.70 2.91 -6.12
C ALA A 19 -19.83 1.96 -6.55
N GLU A 20 -19.86 0.75 -5.99
CA GLU A 20 -20.93 -0.23 -6.21
C GLU A 20 -22.29 0.27 -5.71
N ALA A 21 -22.30 0.94 -4.55
CA ALA A 21 -23.51 1.53 -3.99
C ALA A 21 -23.97 2.83 -4.71
N ALA A 22 -23.14 3.41 -5.58
CA ALA A 22 -23.44 4.68 -6.23
C ALA A 22 -24.50 4.52 -7.31
N THR A 23 -25.56 5.34 -7.21
CA THR A 23 -26.65 5.42 -8.19
C THR A 23 -26.39 6.42 -9.32
N LEU A 24 -25.39 7.29 -9.15
CA LEU A 24 -24.97 8.28 -10.15
C LEU A 24 -23.57 7.93 -10.67
N ASP A 25 -23.41 7.94 -11.99
CA ASP A 25 -22.14 7.57 -12.63
C ASP A 25 -20.98 8.49 -12.23
N ASN A 26 -21.23 9.80 -12.10
CA ASN A 26 -20.20 10.74 -11.66
C ASN A 26 -19.69 10.46 -10.23
N VAL A 27 -20.54 9.92 -9.36
CA VAL A 27 -20.17 9.50 -8.01
C VAL A 27 -19.39 8.19 -8.08
N ARG A 28 -19.87 7.22 -8.86
CA ARG A 28 -19.16 5.95 -9.11
C ARG A 28 -17.74 6.20 -9.60
N ASP A 29 -17.58 7.02 -10.64
CA ASP A 29 -16.29 7.33 -11.24
C ASP A 29 -15.34 8.02 -10.23
N ARG A 30 -15.87 8.91 -9.40
CA ARG A 30 -15.06 9.55 -8.36
C ARG A 30 -14.60 8.53 -7.31
N CYS A 31 -15.48 7.63 -6.88
CA CYS A 31 -15.14 6.57 -5.93
C CYS A 31 -14.08 5.61 -6.51
N LEU A 32 -14.22 5.21 -7.77
CA LEU A 32 -13.23 4.37 -8.46
C LEU A 32 -11.87 5.07 -8.59
N ARG A 33 -11.83 6.36 -8.88
CA ARG A 33 -10.57 7.14 -8.87
C ARG A 33 -9.92 7.18 -7.49
N SER A 34 -10.73 7.34 -6.43
CA SER A 34 -10.22 7.27 -5.05
C SER A 34 -9.66 5.89 -4.72
N ALA A 35 -10.37 4.81 -5.08
CA ALA A 35 -9.90 3.44 -4.89
C ALA A 35 -8.56 3.20 -5.59
N ALA A 36 -8.43 3.63 -6.85
CA ALA A 36 -7.18 3.53 -7.60
C ALA A 36 -6.02 4.28 -6.92
N ALA A 37 -6.25 5.50 -6.42
CA ALA A 37 -5.24 6.29 -5.73
C ALA A 37 -4.77 5.62 -4.42
N TRP A 38 -5.71 5.07 -3.63
CA TRP A 38 -5.38 4.32 -2.42
C TRP A 38 -4.58 3.05 -2.72
N ASN A 39 -4.98 2.29 -3.73
CA ASN A 39 -4.28 1.09 -4.18
C ASN A 39 -2.85 1.41 -4.66
N GLU A 40 -2.66 2.51 -5.40
CA GLU A 40 -1.33 2.93 -5.84
C GLU A 40 -0.41 3.26 -4.66
N MET A 41 -0.92 3.98 -3.64
CA MET A 41 -0.15 4.27 -2.43
C MET A 41 0.18 3.02 -1.62
N ALA A 42 -0.76 2.08 -1.49
CA ALA A 42 -0.50 0.80 -0.84
C ALA A 42 0.63 0.04 -1.54
N ALA A 43 0.58 -0.05 -2.87
CA ALA A 43 1.59 -0.72 -3.68
C ALA A 43 2.98 -0.08 -3.54
N ARG A 44 3.07 1.26 -3.48
CA ARG A 44 4.34 1.97 -3.26
C ARG A 44 4.96 1.64 -1.89
N ILE A 45 4.15 1.54 -0.85
CA ILE A 45 4.61 1.18 0.51
C ILE A 45 5.07 -0.28 0.53
N GLU A 46 4.25 -1.20 0.01
CA GLU A 46 4.58 -2.64 -0.08
C GLU A 46 5.89 -2.87 -0.84
N LEU A 47 6.09 -2.15 -1.97
CA LEU A 47 7.33 -2.17 -2.73
C LEU A 47 8.52 -1.71 -1.88
N THR A 48 8.38 -0.58 -1.18
CA THR A 48 9.44 -0.01 -0.35
C THR A 48 9.83 -0.95 0.80
N ASP A 49 8.83 -1.53 1.47
CA ASP A 49 9.03 -2.46 2.58
C ASP A 49 9.71 -3.74 2.11
N ARG A 50 9.30 -4.28 0.95
CA ARG A 50 9.95 -5.43 0.33
C ARG A 50 11.41 -5.14 -0.01
N LEU A 51 11.70 -4.02 -0.69
CA LEU A 51 13.07 -3.64 -1.02
C LEU A 51 13.93 -3.41 0.23
N ARG A 52 13.35 -2.90 1.32
CA ARG A 52 14.05 -2.77 2.61
C ARG A 52 14.38 -4.15 3.19
N ALA A 53 13.43 -5.08 3.20
CA ALA A 53 13.62 -6.43 3.70
C ALA A 53 14.71 -7.18 2.89
N GLU A 54 14.68 -7.06 1.57
CA GLU A 54 15.70 -7.63 0.67
C GLU A 54 17.11 -7.10 0.99
N ARG A 55 17.25 -5.77 1.22
CA ARG A 55 18.56 -5.19 1.61
C ARG A 55 19.05 -5.68 2.97
N ILE A 56 18.15 -5.80 3.95
CA ILE A 56 18.51 -6.32 5.29
C ILE A 56 18.96 -7.78 5.19
N ALA A 57 18.27 -8.59 4.39
CA ALA A 57 18.64 -10.00 4.18
C ALA A 57 19.96 -10.16 3.42
N ALA A 58 20.27 -9.25 2.50
CA ALA A 58 21.49 -9.28 1.69
C ALA A 58 22.72 -8.66 2.39
N ALA A 59 22.54 -7.88 3.46
CA ALA A 59 23.66 -7.28 4.18
C ALA A 59 24.45 -8.40 4.91
N PRO A 60 25.74 -8.59 4.60
CA PRO A 60 26.58 -9.48 5.40
C PRO A 60 26.67 -8.91 6.83
N HIS A 61 26.61 -9.80 7.82
CA HIS A 61 26.84 -9.45 9.23
C HIS A 61 28.11 -8.59 9.31
N PRO A 62 28.12 -7.43 10.00
CA PRO A 62 29.31 -6.60 10.07
C PRO A 62 30.41 -7.47 10.67
N ALA A 63 31.45 -7.75 9.87
CA ALA A 63 32.63 -8.43 10.35
C ALA A 63 33.13 -7.65 11.56
N LYS A 64 33.18 -8.30 12.71
CA LYS A 64 33.80 -7.72 13.90
C LYS A 64 35.18 -7.25 13.48
N VAL A 65 35.42 -5.94 13.54
CA VAL A 65 36.76 -5.39 13.44
C VAL A 65 37.41 -5.72 14.79
N GLU A 66 38.00 -6.90 14.90
CA GLU A 66 38.92 -7.22 15.98
C GLU A 66 40.22 -6.47 15.71
N GLY A 67 40.63 -5.65 16.69
CA GLY A 67 41.92 -4.96 16.73
C GLY A 67 42.97 -5.79 17.47
#